data_AF-A0A842XV60-F1
#
_entry.id   AF-A0A842XV60-F1
#
_cell.length_a   1.000
_cell.length_b   1.000
_cell.length_c   1.000
_cell.angle_alpha   90.00
_cell.angle_beta   90.00
_cell.angle_gamma   90.00
#
_symmetry.space_group_name_H-M   'P 1'
#
loop_
_entity.id
_entity.type
_entity.pdbx_description
1 polymer ?
#
loop_
_entity_poly.entity_id
_entity_poly.type
_entity_poly.pdbx_seq_one_letter_code
_entity_poly.pdbx_strand_id
1 'polypeptide(L)' 'MKCTETLRRNKKLYVCVPAVNRAAREILQDFGFRQYSKSVRMYFGEKLETERVDGVFAIGGPEKG' A
#
# COMPACT_ATOMS: atom_id res chain seq x y z
N MET A 1 -12.65 10.62 -9.47
CA MET A 1 -12.41 9.91 -8.19
C MET A 1 -12.43 11.00 -7.11
N LYS A 2 -13.59 11.27 -6.51
CA LYS A 2 -13.82 12.52 -5.75
C LYS A 2 -12.89 12.76 -4.56
N CYS A 3 -12.30 11.71 -3.97
CA CYS A 3 -11.41 11.84 -2.81
C CYS A 3 -10.02 12.42 -3.12
N THR A 4 -9.52 12.28 -4.35
CA THR A 4 -8.21 12.84 -4.73
C THR A 4 -8.33 14.25 -5.31
N GLU A 5 -9.52 14.61 -5.82
CA GLU A 5 -9.83 15.93 -6.38
C GLU A 5 -9.77 17.05 -5.31
N THR A 6 -9.97 16.72 -4.03
CA THR A 6 -9.83 17.63 -2.88
C THR A 6 -8.37 17.80 -2.39
N LEU A 7 -7.43 16.99 -2.86
CA LEU A 7 -6.02 17.19 -2.56
C LEU A 7 -5.53 18.43 -3.32
N ARG A 8 -5.04 19.44 -2.59
CA ARG A 8 -4.42 20.64 -3.19
C ARG A 8 -3.43 20.22 -4.28
N ARG A 9 -3.45 20.89 -5.44
CA ARG A 9 -2.75 20.56 -6.71
C ARG A 9 -1.26 20.16 -6.60
N ASN A 10 -0.57 20.40 -5.48
CA ASN A 10 0.86 20.16 -5.31
C ASN A 10 1.23 19.21 -4.15
N LYS A 11 0.29 18.41 -3.60
CA LYS A 11 0.64 17.43 -2.56
C LYS A 11 1.01 16.09 -3.18
N LYS A 12 2.20 15.57 -2.81
CA LYS A 12 2.59 14.19 -3.12
C LYS A 12 1.78 13.25 -2.22
N LEU A 13 1.19 12.23 -2.84
CA LEU A 13 0.49 11.17 -2.14
C LEU A 13 1.37 9.92 -2.13
N TYR A 14 1.47 9.30 -0.97
CA TYR A 14 2.21 8.06 -0.76
C TYR A 14 1.25 7.00 -0.24
N VAL A 15 1.35 5.80 -0.78
CA VAL A 15 0.54 4.66 -0.38
C VAL A 15 1.48 3.48 -0.16
N CYS A 16 1.37 2.84 1.00
CA CYS A 16 2.06 1.59 1.30
C CYS A 16 1.13 0.43 0.96
N VAL A 17 1.62 -0.54 0.18
CA VAL A 17 0.87 -1.75 -0.16
C VAL A 17 1.75 -2.99 0.05
N PRO A 18 1.16 -4.15 0.37
CA PRO A 18 1.93 -5.39 0.42
C PRO A 18 2.54 -5.70 -0.96
N ALA A 19 3.84 -5.95 -1.00
CA ALA A 19 4.55 -6.17 -2.27
C ALA A 19 4.06 -7.43 -3.02
N VAL A 20 3.53 -8.40 -2.28
CA VAL A 20 2.98 -9.66 -2.80
C VAL A 20 1.55 -9.51 -3.35
N ASN A 21 0.82 -8.45 -2.97
CA ASN A 21 -0.50 -8.18 -3.53
C ASN A 21 -0.34 -7.53 -4.91
N ARG A 22 -0.36 -8.38 -5.95
CA ARG A 22 -0.19 -7.95 -7.35
C ARG A 22 -1.30 -7.01 -7.81
N ALA A 23 -2.55 -7.30 -7.46
CA ALA A 23 -3.70 -6.49 -7.85
C ALA A 23 -3.60 -5.05 -7.31
N ALA A 24 -3.22 -4.89 -6.03
CA ALA A 24 -3.01 -3.56 -5.44
C ALA A 24 -1.92 -2.76 -6.16
N ARG A 25 -0.84 -3.43 -6.59
CA ARG A 25 0.26 -2.78 -7.32
C ARG A 25 -0.14 -2.37 -8.73
N GLU A 26 -0.85 -3.23 -9.46
CA GLU A 26 -1.33 -2.94 -10.81
C GLU A 26 -2.29 -1.74 -10.80
N ILE A 27 -3.24 -1.72 -9.86
CA ILE A 27 -4.14 -0.56 -9.66
C ILE A 27 -3.34 0.72 -9.47
N LEU A 28 -2.35 0.74 -8.58
CA LEU A 28 -1.53 1.93 -8.34
C LEU A 28 -0.75 2.36 -9.60
N GLN A 29 -0.22 1.42 -10.37
CA GLN A 29 0.46 1.72 -11.64
C GLN A 29 -0.49 2.32 -12.67
N ASP A 30 -1.71 1.80 -12.79
CA ASP A 30 -2.75 2.32 -13.68
C ASP A 30 -3.16 3.76 -13.31
N PHE A 31 -3.09 4.10 -12.01
CA PHE A 31 -3.29 5.46 -11.50
C PHE A 31 -2.03 6.34 -11.58
N GLY A 32 -0.95 5.88 -12.21
CA GLY A 32 0.28 6.65 -12.43
C GLY A 32 1.20 6.75 -11.22
N PHE A 33 0.94 5.99 -10.14
CA PHE A 33 1.89 5.90 -9.03
C PHE A 33 3.14 5.17 -9.48
N ARG A 34 4.27 5.57 -8.89
CA ARG A 34 5.56 4.93 -9.08
C ARG A 34 6.05 4.38 -7.76
N GLN A 35 6.72 3.25 -7.83
CA GLN A 35 7.34 2.67 -6.65
C GLN A 35 8.44 3.61 -6.14
N TYR A 36 8.27 4.14 -4.93
CA TYR A 36 9.21 5.09 -4.32
C TYR A 36 10.23 4.39 -3.42
N SER A 37 9.75 3.56 -2.49
CA SER A 37 10.57 2.81 -1.54
C SER A 37 9.99 1.41 -1.31
N LYS A 38 10.78 0.53 -0.68
CA LYS A 38 10.35 -0.79 -0.21
C LYS A 38 10.79 -0.97 1.24
N SER A 39 9.96 -1.64 2.02
CA SER A 39 10.29 -2.17 3.35
C SER A 39 10.05 -3.67 3.37
N VAL A 40 10.79 -4.39 4.22
CA VAL A 40 10.53 -5.79 4.51
C VAL A 40 9.72 -5.83 5.79
N ARG A 41 8.54 -6.44 5.74
CA ARG A 41 7.70 -6.65 6.93
C ARG A 41 8.22 -7.88 7.65
N MET A 42 8.55 -7.71 8.93
CA MET A 42 9.08 -8.77 9.78
C MET A 42 8.07 -9.12 10.86
N TYR A 43 8.12 -10.35 11.35
CA TYR A 43 7.35 -10.82 12.49
C TYR A 43 8.27 -11.55 13.45
N PHE A 44 7.92 -11.56 14.74
CA PHE A 44 8.59 -12.34 15.76
C PHE A 44 7.60 -13.34 16.35
N GLY A 45 7.95 -14.62 16.32
CA GLY A 45 7.07 -15.73 16.73
C GLY A 45 6.38 -16.40 15.55
N GLU A 46 5.20 -16.96 15.79
CA GLU A 46 4.44 -17.67 14.77
C GLU A 46 3.85 -16.71 13.74
N LYS A 47 3.88 -17.13 12.48
CA LYS A 47 3.25 -16.40 11.40
C LYS A 47 1.73 -16.56 11.50
N LEU A 48 1.01 -15.46 11.31
CA LEU A 48 -0.44 -15.51 11.19
C LEU A 48 -0.83 -16.09 9.82
N GLU A 49 -1.18 -17.38 9.79
CA GLU A 49 -1.67 -18.05 8.57
C GLU A 49 -3.05 -17.52 8.11
N THR A 50 -3.75 -16.76 8.96
CA THR A 50 -5.05 -16.17 8.65
C THR A 50 -4.95 -14.80 7.96
N GLU A 51 -3.75 -14.23 7.80
CA GLU A 51 -3.58 -12.93 7.15
C GLU A 51 -3.92 -13.03 5.65
N ARG A 52 -5.02 -12.37 5.24
CA ARG A 52 -5.48 -12.33 3.85
C ARG A 52 -4.81 -11.18 3.10
N VAL A 53 -3.51 -11.29 2.84
CA VAL A 53 -2.70 -10.22 2.23
C VAL A 53 -3.24 -9.76 0.87
N ASP A 54 -3.83 -10.67 0.08
CA ASP A 54 -4.47 -10.33 -1.21
C ASP A 54 -5.70 -9.41 -1.06
N GLY A 55 -6.31 -9.38 0.13
CA GLY A 55 -7.39 -8.46 0.47
C GLY A 55 -6.92 -7.10 0.99
N VAL A 56 -5.62 -6.89 1.17
CA VAL A 56 -5.06 -5.66 1.75
C VAL A 56 -4.53 -4.75 0.63
N PHE A 57 -5.26 -3.66 0.35
CA PHE A 57 -4.93 -2.69 -0.71
C PHE A 57 -4.22 -1.44 -0.21
N ALA A 58 -4.11 -1.25 1.11
CA ALA A 58 -3.36 -0.18 1.72
C ALA A 58 -2.96 -0.57 3.15
N ILE A 59 -1.78 -0.12 3.56
CA ILE A 59 -1.27 -0.20 4.92
C ILE A 59 -1.36 1.20 5.52
N GLY A 60 -1.79 1.30 6.78
CA GLY A 60 -2.01 2.59 7.46
C GLY A 60 -0.77 3.48 7.60
N GLY A 61 0.42 2.90 7.42
CA GLY A 61 1.73 3.54 7.54
C GLY A 61 2.73 2.51 8.07
N PRO A 62 4.05 2.72 7.90
CA PRO A 62 5.09 1.82 8.42
C PRO A 62 4.98 1.55 9.94
N GLU A 63 4.36 2.48 10.67
CA GLU A 63 4.17 2.42 12.11
C GLU A 63 2.84 1.77 12.55
N LYS A 64 1.88 1.62 11.62
CA LYS A 64 0.54 1.06 11.89
C LYS A 64 0.21 -0.17 11.04
N GLY A 65 1.15 -0.64 10.24
CA GLY A 65 1.11 -1.96 9.63
C GLY A 65 2.47 -2.45 9.21
#